data_AF-A0A9D6PLU5-F1
#
_entry.id   AF-A0A9D6PLU5-F1
#
_cell.length_a   1.000
_cell.length_b   1.000
_cell.length_c   1.000
_cell.angle_alpha   90.00
_cell.angle_beta   90.00
_cell.angle_gamma   90.00
#
_symmetry.space_group_name_H-M   'P 1'
#
loop_
_entity.id
_entity.type
_entity.pdbx_description
1 polymer ?
#
loop_
_entity_poly.entity_id
_entity_poly.type
_entity_poly.pdbx_seq_one_letter_code
_entity_poly.pdbx_strand_id
1 'polypeptide(L)'
;MKAHKDKIRVIIFTPEFKIKGDLHLYENSRLSDILNADTVSKDFLPITEVKLLDQKDNLLQEVSFLSLNKNQIVLVMEDDEANALLKAKEFLEKRRYQEALEFAKRAIKATPNVAEAHYVLGFCLAKLNDKKGAKTAFEECLKLYPDGVTAHKVQEMLGTLKA
;
A
#
# COMPACT_ATOMS: atom_id res chain seq x y z
N MET A 1 8.38 29.85 -2.08
CA MET A 1 7.34 28.80 -2.27
C MET A 1 8.03 27.45 -2.25
N LYS A 2 7.80 26.62 -1.22
CA LYS A 2 8.23 25.21 -1.26
C LYS A 2 7.18 24.47 -2.09
N ALA A 3 7.55 24.00 -3.27
CA ALA A 3 6.69 23.12 -4.07
C ALA A 3 6.33 21.89 -3.22
N HIS A 4 5.04 21.62 -3.08
CA HIS A 4 4.57 20.38 -2.49
C HIS A 4 4.93 19.26 -3.49
N LYS A 5 5.91 18.41 -3.14
CA LYS A 5 6.24 17.25 -3.95
C LYS A 5 5.33 16.12 -3.53
N ASP A 6 4.39 15.75 -4.39
CA ASP A 6 3.62 14.53 -4.20
C ASP A 6 4.58 13.34 -4.32
N LYS A 7 4.46 12.38 -3.40
CA LYS A 7 5.30 11.18 -3.42
C LYS A 7 4.47 9.95 -3.77
N ILE A 8 5.01 9.11 -4.64
CA ILE A 8 4.41 7.82 -5.00
C ILE A 8 5.39 6.72 -4.63
N ARG A 9 4.91 5.76 -3.83
CA ARG A 9 5.63 4.51 -3.57
C ARG A 9 5.56 3.64 -4.82
N VAL A 10 6.70 3.22 -5.36
CA VAL A 10 6.78 2.40 -6.57
C VAL A 10 7.58 1.13 -6.36
N ILE A 11 7.28 0.14 -7.19
CA ILE A 11 8.12 -1.02 -7.45
C ILE A 11 8.70 -0.86 -8.86
N ILE A 12 10.02 -0.88 -8.96
CA ILE A 12 10.75 -0.85 -10.22
C ILE A 12 11.45 -2.18 -10.43
N PHE A 13 11.27 -2.76 -11.60
CA PHE A 13 11.94 -3.99 -12.01
C PHE A 13 13.09 -3.63 -12.95
N THR A 14 14.27 -4.11 -12.61
CA THR A 14 15.45 -4.11 -13.48
C THR A 14 15.80 -5.56 -13.83
N PRO A 15 16.73 -5.81 -14.77
CA PRO A 15 17.16 -7.18 -15.09
C PRO A 15 17.70 -7.95 -13.86
N GLU A 16 18.32 -7.25 -12.91
CA GLU A 16 18.99 -7.86 -11.76
C GLU A 16 18.24 -7.67 -10.44
N PHE A 17 17.47 -6.60 -10.30
CA PHE A 17 16.89 -6.18 -9.03
C PHE A 17 15.42 -5.82 -9.11
N LYS A 18 14.75 -5.97 -7.97
CA LYS A 18 13.48 -5.32 -7.68
C LYS A 18 13.74 -4.19 -6.69
N ILE A 19 13.29 -2.98 -7.00
CA ILE A 19 13.55 -1.78 -6.23
C ILE A 19 12.22 -1.26 -5.72
N LYS A 20 12.00 -1.24 -4.40
CA LYS A 20 10.84 -0.58 -3.78
C LYS A 20 11.27 0.77 -3.22
N GLY A 21 10.59 1.85 -3.59
CA GLY A 21 11.11 3.22 -3.35
C GLY A 21 10.03 4.29 -3.39
N ASP A 22 10.34 5.48 -2.86
CA ASP A 22 9.50 6.68 -3.04
C ASP A 22 10.03 7.50 -4.22
N LEU A 23 9.17 7.75 -5.21
CA LEU A 23 9.40 8.74 -6.28
C LEU A 23 8.72 10.05 -5.92
N HIS A 24 9.44 11.15 -6.08
CA HIS A 24 8.91 12.49 -5.85
C HIS A 24 8.48 13.11 -7.18
N LEU A 25 7.18 13.31 -7.32
CA LEU A 25 6.56 13.95 -8.47
C LEU A 25 6.55 15.47 -8.30
N TYR A 26 6.57 16.17 -9.43
CA TYR A 26 6.20 17.58 -9.47
C TYR A 26 4.68 17.71 -9.32
N GLU A 27 4.24 18.83 -8.77
CA GLU A 27 2.82 19.15 -8.62
C GLU A 27 2.10 18.98 -9.98
N ASN A 28 0.99 18.23 -9.99
CA ASN A 28 0.21 17.86 -11.17
C ASN A 28 0.94 17.00 -12.24
N SER A 29 2.12 16.44 -11.96
CA SER A 29 2.78 15.49 -12.87
C SER A 29 2.37 14.05 -12.59
N ARG A 30 2.39 13.22 -13.63
CA ARG A 30 2.16 11.78 -13.55
C ARG A 30 3.48 11.02 -13.61
N LEU A 31 3.46 9.77 -13.15
CA LEU A 31 4.59 8.87 -13.28
C LEU A 31 5.05 8.73 -14.75
N SER A 32 4.12 8.69 -15.70
CA SER A 32 4.39 8.66 -17.14
C SER A 32 5.22 9.85 -17.62
N ASP A 33 4.98 11.03 -17.06
CA ASP A 33 5.62 12.27 -17.50
C ASP A 33 7.09 12.28 -17.10
N ILE A 34 7.42 11.65 -15.97
CA ILE A 34 8.80 11.52 -15.49
C ILE A 34 9.57 10.47 -16.29
N LEU A 35 8.92 9.36 -16.63
CA LEU A 35 9.53 8.29 -17.40
C LEU A 35 9.83 8.75 -18.83
N ASN A 36 8.91 9.49 -19.46
CA ASN A 36 9.00 9.93 -20.85
C ASN A 36 9.69 11.30 -21.04
N ALA A 37 10.26 11.90 -20.00
CA ALA A 37 10.92 13.20 -20.13
C ALA A 37 12.19 13.09 -21.00
N ASP A 38 12.07 13.40 -22.29
CA ASP A 38 13.15 13.44 -23.31
C ASP A 38 14.13 14.60 -23.06
N THR A 39 14.90 14.53 -21.99
CA THR A 39 16.00 15.45 -21.73
C THR A 39 17.27 14.67 -21.37
N VAL A 40 18.35 14.95 -22.11
CA VAL A 40 19.70 14.31 -22.04
C VAL A 40 20.29 14.31 -20.61
N SER A 41 19.82 15.17 -19.72
CA SER A 41 20.30 15.28 -18.33
C SER A 41 19.45 14.52 -17.30
N LYS A 42 18.46 13.71 -17.71
CA LYS A 42 17.53 13.01 -16.81
C LYS A 42 17.46 11.49 -17.06
N ASP A 43 18.56 10.90 -17.53
CA ASP A 43 18.69 9.43 -17.67
C ASP A 43 18.64 8.71 -16.33
N PHE A 44 18.79 9.44 -15.22
CA PHE A 44 18.70 8.89 -13.88
C PHE A 44 17.41 9.34 -13.19
N LEU A 45 16.78 8.38 -12.53
CA LEU A 45 15.58 8.53 -11.73
C LEU A 45 15.98 8.51 -10.25
N PRO A 46 15.81 9.63 -9.51
CA PRO A 46 16.11 9.69 -8.09
C PRO A 46 14.99 9.02 -7.29
N ILE A 47 15.36 8.08 -6.42
CA ILE A 47 14.44 7.32 -5.59
C ILE A 47 14.90 7.39 -4.14
N THR A 48 13.98 7.60 -3.20
CA THR A 48 14.27 7.68 -1.76
C THR A 48 13.70 6.49 -0.99
N GLU A 49 14.17 6.27 0.24
CA GLU A 49 13.70 5.21 1.15
C GLU A 49 13.74 3.81 0.52
N VAL A 50 14.80 3.51 -0.23
CA VAL A 50 14.86 2.37 -1.14
C VAL A 50 15.10 1.06 -0.40
N LYS A 51 14.33 0.04 -0.77
CA LYS A 51 14.63 -1.36 -0.50
C LYS A 51 15.03 -2.03 -1.81
N LEU A 52 16.26 -2.50 -1.87
CA LEU A 52 16.78 -3.28 -2.98
C LEU A 52 16.58 -4.76 -2.68
N LEU A 53 15.86 -5.46 -3.56
CA LEU A 53 15.57 -6.87 -3.45
C LEU A 53 16.10 -7.62 -4.67
N ASP A 54 16.36 -8.91 -4.51
CA ASP A 54 16.58 -9.80 -5.64
C ASP A 54 15.25 -10.13 -6.36
N GLN A 55 15.33 -10.92 -7.45
CA GLN A 55 14.16 -11.38 -8.21
C GLN A 55 13.24 -12.33 -7.42
N LYS A 56 13.65 -12.80 -6.24
CA LYS A 56 12.90 -13.69 -5.35
C LYS A 56 12.34 -12.98 -4.12
N ASP A 57 12.34 -11.63 -4.12
CA ASP A 57 11.89 -10.79 -3.01
C ASP A 57 12.74 -10.89 -1.73
N ASN A 58 13.99 -11.38 -1.82
CA ASN A 58 14.92 -11.31 -0.68
C ASN A 58 15.49 -9.90 -0.58
N LEU A 59 15.41 -9.30 0.62
CA LEU A 59 16.00 -7.99 0.88
C LEU A 59 17.53 -8.08 0.82
N LEU A 60 18.13 -7.33 -0.10
CA LEU A 60 19.59 -7.22 -0.24
C LEU A 60 20.11 -6.03 0.56
N GLN A 61 19.45 -4.86 0.44
CA GLN A 61 19.89 -3.64 1.10
C GLN A 61 18.76 -2.62 1.26
N GLU A 62 18.85 -1.80 2.32
CA GLU A 62 18.07 -0.57 2.46
C GLU A 62 18.99 0.65 2.32
N VAL A 63 18.62 1.62 1.48
CA VAL A 63 19.39 2.86 1.27
C VAL A 63 18.45 4.06 1.25
N SER A 64 18.87 5.18 1.82
CA SER A 64 18.04 6.39 1.87
C SER A 64 17.85 7.04 0.49
N PHE A 65 18.78 6.80 -0.44
CA PHE A 65 18.76 7.35 -1.79
C PHE A 65 19.38 6.38 -2.80
N LEU A 66 18.76 6.27 -3.98
CA LEU A 66 19.28 5.56 -5.16
C LEU A 66 19.08 6.44 -6.39
N SER A 67 20.13 6.57 -7.21
CA SER A 67 20.05 7.16 -8.54
C SER A 67 19.98 6.03 -9.56
N LEU A 68 18.79 5.75 -10.10
CA LEU A 68 18.55 4.62 -10.99
C LEU A 68 18.64 5.04 -12.46
N ASN A 69 19.51 4.40 -13.25
CA ASN A 69 19.52 4.61 -14.69
C ASN A 69 18.22 4.08 -15.32
N LYS A 70 17.49 4.94 -16.03
CA LYS A 70 16.22 4.63 -16.70
C LYS A 70 16.35 3.51 -17.74
N ASN A 71 17.51 3.35 -18.37
CA ASN A 71 17.75 2.29 -19.36
C ASN A 71 17.79 0.89 -18.71
N GLN A 72 17.90 0.81 -17.38
CA GLN A 72 17.81 -0.44 -16.64
C GLN A 72 16.37 -0.76 -16.20
N ILE A 73 15.42 0.12 -16.45
CA ILE A 73 14.03 -0.07 -16.06
C ILE A 73 13.33 -0.95 -17.09
N VAL A 74 12.90 -2.13 -16.67
CA VAL A 74 12.04 -3.02 -17.44
C VAL A 74 10.58 -2.67 -17.23
N LEU A 75 10.20 -2.38 -15.98
CA LEU A 75 8.82 -2.09 -15.58
C LEU A 75 8.81 -1.18 -14.34
N VAL A 76 7.88 -0.23 -14.29
CA VAL A 76 7.55 0.53 -13.07
C VAL A 76 6.06 0.39 -12.79
N MET A 77 5.73 0.12 -11.54
CA MET A 77 4.35 0.11 -11.06
C MET A 77 4.28 0.84 -9.72
N GLU A 78 3.11 1.35 -9.38
CA GLU A 78 2.86 1.77 -8.00
C GLU A 78 2.95 0.56 -7.07
N ASP A 79 3.51 0.74 -5.87
CA ASP A 79 3.54 -0.30 -4.87
C ASP A 79 2.15 -0.43 -4.24
N ASP A 80 1.32 -1.22 -4.91
CA ASP A 80 -0.03 -1.56 -4.50
C ASP A 80 -0.09 -2.16 -3.11
N GLU A 81 0.98 -2.78 -2.61
CA GLU A 81 1.04 -3.28 -1.22
C GLU A 81 1.17 -2.14 -0.22
N ALA A 82 1.97 -1.12 -0.51
CA ALA A 82 2.09 0.08 0.33
C ALA A 82 0.80 0.92 0.34
N ASN A 83 0.09 0.96 -0.78
CA ASN A 83 -1.19 1.68 -0.92
C ASN A 83 -2.41 0.78 -0.74
N ALA A 84 -2.23 -0.49 -0.35
CA ALA A 84 -3.31 -1.46 -0.30
C ALA A 84 -4.42 -1.03 0.65
N LEU A 85 -4.08 -0.47 1.81
CA LEU A 85 -5.06 0.02 2.76
C LEU A 85 -5.86 1.21 2.21
N LEU A 86 -5.20 2.13 1.50
CA LEU A 86 -5.87 3.28 0.87
C LEU A 86 -6.87 2.78 -0.20
N LYS A 87 -6.44 1.90 -1.10
CA LYS A 87 -7.33 1.30 -2.11
C LYS A 87 -8.49 0.53 -1.47
N ALA A 88 -8.24 -0.22 -0.39
CA ALA A 88 -9.28 -0.92 0.34
C ALA A 88 -10.36 0.05 0.85
N LYS A 89 -9.96 1.19 1.40
CA LYS A 89 -10.88 2.24 1.86
C LYS A 89 -11.65 2.90 0.71
N GLU A 90 -11.01 3.18 -0.42
CA GLU A 90 -11.71 3.72 -1.60
C GLU A 90 -12.78 2.78 -2.14
N PHE A 91 -12.48 1.47 -2.24
CA PHE A 91 -13.46 0.48 -2.65
C PHE A 91 -14.59 0.33 -1.61
N LEU A 92 -14.24 0.46 -0.32
CA LEU A 92 -15.21 0.43 0.77
C LEU A 92 -16.21 1.59 0.67
N GLU A 93 -15.75 2.81 0.42
CA GLU A 93 -16.60 3.99 0.20
C GLU A 93 -17.55 3.79 -1.00
N LYS A 94 -17.05 3.14 -2.05
CA LYS A 94 -17.83 2.74 -3.24
C LYS A 94 -18.71 1.51 -3.01
N ARG A 95 -18.75 0.95 -1.79
CA ARG A 95 -19.48 -0.28 -1.40
C ARG A 95 -19.11 -1.52 -2.23
N ARG A 96 -17.92 -1.51 -2.84
CA ARG A 96 -17.34 -2.62 -3.60
C ARG A 96 -16.60 -3.55 -2.64
N TYR A 97 -17.37 -4.30 -1.85
CA TYR A 97 -16.85 -5.02 -0.68
C TYR A 97 -15.88 -6.14 -1.03
N GLN A 98 -16.04 -6.81 -2.18
CA GLN A 98 -15.14 -7.88 -2.62
C GLN A 98 -13.74 -7.34 -2.98
N GLU A 99 -13.68 -6.24 -3.72
CA GLU A 99 -12.41 -5.59 -4.06
C GLU A 99 -11.75 -5.00 -2.81
N ALA A 100 -12.52 -4.34 -1.94
CA ALA A 100 -12.02 -3.82 -0.68
C ALA A 100 -11.43 -4.93 0.20
N LEU A 101 -12.06 -6.10 0.26
CA LEU A 101 -11.58 -7.28 0.97
C LEU A 101 -10.23 -7.76 0.44
N GLU A 102 -10.08 -7.87 -0.87
CA GLU A 102 -8.82 -8.33 -1.48
C GLU A 102 -7.67 -7.34 -1.22
N PHE A 103 -7.93 -6.03 -1.28
CA PHE A 103 -6.93 -5.02 -0.90
C PHE A 103 -6.64 -4.99 0.60
N ALA A 104 -7.63 -5.21 1.47
CA ALA A 104 -7.41 -5.31 2.91
C ALA A 104 -6.51 -6.51 3.26
N LYS A 105 -6.71 -7.68 2.61
CA LYS A 105 -5.81 -8.83 2.76
C LYS A 105 -4.38 -8.51 2.33
N ARG A 106 -4.21 -7.78 1.21
CA ARG A 106 -2.88 -7.34 0.74
C ARG A 106 -2.22 -6.38 1.74
N ALA A 107 -2.98 -5.45 2.30
CA ALA A 107 -2.49 -4.52 3.32
C ALA A 107 -1.99 -5.28 4.56
N ILE A 108 -2.75 -6.28 5.02
CA ILE A 108 -2.34 -7.14 6.16
C ILE A 108 -1.11 -7.98 5.80
N LYS A 109 -1.02 -8.53 4.58
CA LYS A 109 0.16 -9.28 4.15
C LYS A 109 1.42 -8.39 4.14
N ALA A 110 1.29 -7.16 3.67
CA ALA A 110 2.38 -6.19 3.58
C ALA A 110 2.79 -5.66 4.95
N THR A 111 1.83 -5.36 5.82
CA THR A 111 2.07 -4.88 7.18
C THR A 111 1.04 -5.51 8.13
N PRO A 112 1.38 -6.65 8.77
CA PRO A 112 0.44 -7.42 9.59
C PRO A 112 -0.13 -6.65 10.79
N ASN A 113 0.60 -5.66 11.30
CA ASN A 113 0.28 -4.96 12.54
C ASN A 113 -0.46 -3.62 12.31
N VAL A 114 -1.25 -3.52 11.25
CA VAL A 114 -2.08 -2.33 10.98
C VAL A 114 -3.52 -2.61 11.39
N ALA A 115 -3.93 -2.09 12.55
CA ALA A 115 -5.27 -2.31 13.09
C ALA A 115 -6.38 -1.89 12.11
N GLU A 116 -6.20 -0.78 11.39
CA GLU A 116 -7.17 -0.30 10.41
C GLU A 116 -7.39 -1.28 9.24
N ALA A 117 -6.35 -2.02 8.82
CA ALA A 117 -6.49 -3.01 7.77
C ALA A 117 -7.35 -4.21 8.22
N HIS A 118 -7.18 -4.65 9.47
CA HIS A 118 -8.03 -5.67 10.09
C HIS A 118 -9.47 -5.19 10.28
N TYR A 119 -9.69 -3.92 10.63
CA TYR A 119 -11.02 -3.32 10.67
C TYR A 119 -11.72 -3.36 9.31
N VAL A 120 -11.04 -2.90 8.24
CA VAL A 120 -11.61 -2.90 6.88
C VAL A 120 -11.92 -4.34 6.45
N LEU A 121 -11.02 -5.29 6.69
CA LEU A 121 -11.25 -6.71 6.41
C LEU A 121 -12.51 -7.22 7.12
N GLY A 122 -12.64 -6.97 8.43
CA GLY A 122 -13.79 -7.40 9.22
C GLY A 122 -15.11 -6.80 8.73
N PHE A 123 -15.10 -5.52 8.39
CA PHE A 123 -16.28 -4.84 7.85
C PHE A 123 -16.70 -5.43 6.50
N CYS A 124 -15.75 -5.65 5.59
CA CYS A 124 -16.02 -6.26 4.29
C CYS A 124 -16.58 -7.69 4.43
N LEU A 125 -15.97 -8.52 5.29
CA LEU A 125 -16.45 -9.88 5.56
C LEU A 125 -17.89 -9.88 6.11
N ALA A 126 -18.21 -8.96 7.03
CA ALA A 126 -19.56 -8.82 7.56
C ALA A 126 -20.57 -8.45 6.46
N LYS A 127 -20.21 -7.55 5.54
CA LYS A 127 -21.05 -7.18 4.39
C LYS A 127 -21.20 -8.29 3.36
N LEU A 128 -20.22 -9.18 3.26
CA LEU A 128 -20.24 -10.37 2.42
C LEU A 128 -20.83 -11.59 3.15
N ASN A 129 -21.41 -11.39 4.33
CA ASN A 129 -22.08 -12.40 5.15
C ASN A 129 -21.17 -13.51 5.73
N ASP A 130 -19.84 -13.33 5.70
CA ASP A 130 -18.90 -14.17 6.45
C ASP A 130 -18.75 -13.64 7.87
N LYS A 131 -19.76 -13.92 8.70
CA LYS A 131 -19.78 -13.49 10.11
C LYS A 131 -18.60 -14.04 10.91
N LYS A 132 -18.14 -15.26 10.61
CA LYS A 132 -17.05 -15.91 11.34
C LYS A 132 -15.72 -15.23 11.03
N GLY A 133 -15.41 -15.03 9.75
CA GLY A 133 -14.22 -14.30 9.33
C GLY A 133 -14.23 -12.85 9.84
N ALA A 134 -15.38 -12.19 9.78
CA ALA A 134 -15.54 -10.83 10.28
C ALA A 134 -15.18 -10.72 11.77
N LYS A 135 -15.68 -11.64 12.59
CA LYS A 135 -15.37 -11.71 14.02
C LYS A 135 -13.87 -11.84 14.27
N THR A 136 -13.20 -12.77 13.59
CA THR A 136 -11.75 -12.97 13.73
C THR A 136 -10.97 -11.70 13.37
N ALA A 137 -11.29 -11.05 12.26
CA ALA A 137 -10.60 -9.83 11.83
C ALA A 137 -10.82 -8.66 12.80
N PHE A 138 -12.03 -8.53 13.34
CA PHE A 138 -12.33 -7.53 14.37
C PHE A 138 -11.61 -7.79 15.69
N GLU A 139 -11.45 -9.04 16.10
CA GLU A 139 -10.67 -9.41 17.29
C GLU A 139 -9.19 -9.04 17.12
N GLU A 140 -8.58 -9.28 15.95
CA GLU A 140 -7.21 -8.85 15.66
C GLU A 140 -7.09 -7.31 15.63
N CYS A 141 -8.08 -6.60 15.10
CA CYS A 141 -8.11 -5.13 15.16
C CYS A 141 -8.07 -4.62 16.61
N LEU A 142 -8.88 -5.19 17.51
CA LEU A 142 -8.91 -4.80 18.93
C LEU A 142 -7.63 -5.18 19.66
N LYS A 143 -7.00 -6.30 19.30
CA LYS A 143 -5.72 -6.71 19.87
C LYS A 143 -4.60 -5.73 19.54
N LEU A 144 -4.58 -5.20 18.31
CA LEU A 144 -3.57 -4.24 17.85
C LEU A 144 -3.83 -2.82 18.36
N TYR A 145 -5.11 -2.42 18.52
CA TYR A 145 -5.47 -1.08 18.96
C TYR A 145 -6.71 -1.09 19.88
N PRO A 146 -6.53 -1.50 21.15
CA PRO A 146 -7.63 -1.78 22.08
C PRO A 146 -8.43 -0.56 22.52
N ASP A 147 -7.77 0.59 22.67
CA ASP A 147 -8.36 1.82 23.24
C ASP A 147 -8.61 2.91 22.17
N GLY A 148 -8.66 2.49 20.91
CA GLY A 148 -8.82 3.38 19.78
C GLY A 148 -10.23 3.88 19.52
N VAL A 149 -10.36 4.98 18.78
CA VAL A 149 -11.66 5.42 18.20
C VAL A 149 -12.31 4.31 17.38
N THR A 150 -11.51 3.50 16.68
CA THR A 150 -11.97 2.34 15.92
C THR A 150 -12.46 1.20 16.82
N ALA A 151 -11.95 1.08 18.05
CA ALA A 151 -12.29 -0.01 18.97
C ALA A 151 -13.78 0.02 19.37
N HIS A 152 -14.34 1.19 19.66
CA HIS A 152 -15.77 1.32 19.94
C HIS A 152 -16.65 0.84 18.78
N LYS A 153 -16.30 1.23 17.54
CA LYS A 153 -17.01 0.77 16.33
C LYS A 153 -16.91 -0.75 16.16
N VAL A 154 -15.72 -1.32 16.42
CA VAL A 154 -15.51 -2.76 16.34
C VAL A 154 -16.36 -3.51 17.37
N GLN A 155 -16.43 -3.03 18.61
CA GLN A 155 -17.25 -3.66 19.64
C GLN A 155 -18.74 -3.64 19.30
N GLU A 156 -19.25 -2.53 18.76
CA GLU A 156 -20.63 -2.44 18.27
C GLU A 156 -20.89 -3.47 17.17
N MET A 157 -20.01 -3.53 16.17
CA MET A 157 -20.11 -4.49 15.06
C MET A 157 -20.08 -5.94 15.55
N LEU A 158 -19.16 -6.29 16.47
CA LEU A 158 -19.10 -7.61 17.10
C LEU A 158 -20.38 -7.97 17.85
N GLY A 159 -21.06 -6.98 18.46
CA GLY A 159 -22.37 -7.16 19.08
C GLY A 159 -23.43 -7.58 18.06
N THR A 160 -23.48 -6.92 16.91
CA THR A 160 -24.45 -7.23 15.84
C THR A 160 -24.21 -8.57 15.14
N LEU A 161 -22.97 -9.05 15.11
CA LEU A 161 -22.61 -10.34 14.50
C LEU A 161 -23.01 -11.56 15.35
N LYS A 162 -23.29 -11.35 16.65
CA LYS A 162 -23.71 -12.41 17.58
C LYS A 162 -25.22 -12.72 17.51
N ALA A 163 -25.99 -11.91 16.77
CA ALA A 163 -27.42 -12.11 16.49
C ALA A 163 -27.62 -12.76 15.11
#